data_AF-A0A2D7KQF2-F1
#
_entry.id   AF-A0A2D7KQF2-F1
#
_cell.length_a   1.000
_cell.length_b   1.000
_cell.length_c   1.000
_cell.angle_alpha   90.00
_cell.angle_beta   90.00
_cell.angle_gamma   90.00
#
_symmetry.space_group_name_H-M   'P 1'
#
loop_
_entity.id
_entity.type
_entity.pdbx_description
1 polymer ?
#
loop_
_entity_poly.entity_id
_entity_poly.type
_entity_poly.pdbx_seq_one_letter_code
_entity_poly.pdbx_strand_id
1 'polypeptide(L)'
;MYKKYIIEKKELGNLPSSYKEVAINYSRNYDDIQKKVNEINKLKKKIDFLNNDIEILLDDTRILYNQLKFIKKNYLPRIYIKFYTKNNKYQRYVNLVVNYFGVSKTIYLGKKEMVLTSLNIAINISEKKLKNNILELIAPIVFNICNSVQSRLDFTDLTIKSVNLIGNSRQINVNESFSSYLKDLEP
;
A
#
# COMPACT_ATOMS: atom_id res chain seq x y z
N MET A 1 13.28 -21.89 42.47
CA MET A 1 12.64 -23.22 42.36
C MET A 1 13.06 -24.04 43.55
N TYR A 2 12.16 -24.83 44.14
CA TYR A 2 12.44 -25.55 45.38
C TYR A 2 13.50 -26.64 45.16
N LYS A 3 14.44 -26.78 46.11
CA LYS A 3 15.48 -27.80 46.08
C LYS A 3 14.84 -29.19 46.09
N LYS A 4 15.30 -30.09 45.20
CA LYS A 4 14.83 -31.49 45.17
C LYS A 4 15.05 -32.11 46.55
N TYR A 5 14.01 -32.73 47.11
CA TYR A 5 14.16 -33.53 48.31
C TYR A 5 14.80 -34.88 47.94
N ILE A 6 15.86 -35.27 48.64
CA ILE A 6 16.63 -36.48 48.33
C ILE A 6 16.72 -37.32 49.60
N ILE A 7 16.30 -38.58 49.51
CA ILE A 7 16.54 -39.60 50.52
C ILE A 7 17.76 -40.41 50.06
N GLU A 8 18.74 -40.58 50.94
CA GLU A 8 19.95 -41.35 50.60
C GLU A 8 19.59 -42.81 50.30
N LYS A 9 20.30 -43.43 49.35
CA LYS A 9 20.03 -44.81 48.91
C LYS A 9 20.04 -45.83 50.05
N LYS A 10 20.92 -45.62 51.04
CA LYS A 10 21.07 -46.48 52.23
C LYS A 10 19.83 -46.44 53.13
N GLU A 11 19.22 -45.26 53.27
CA GLU A 11 18.03 -45.02 54.10
C GLU A 11 16.77 -45.48 53.36
N LEU A 12 16.72 -45.22 52.05
CA LEU A 12 15.66 -45.69 51.18
C LEU A 12 15.55 -47.22 51.22
N GLY A 13 16.68 -47.94 51.30
CA GLY A 13 16.74 -49.40 51.41
C GLY A 13 16.03 -49.98 52.63
N ASN A 14 15.98 -49.22 53.73
CA ASN A 14 15.40 -49.64 55.01
C ASN A 14 13.89 -49.37 55.10
N LEU A 15 13.29 -48.68 54.13
CA LEU A 15 11.86 -48.35 54.15
C LEU A 15 10.99 -49.50 53.61
N PRO A 16 9.73 -49.61 54.06
CA PRO A 16 8.72 -50.46 53.43
C PRO A 16 8.52 -50.10 51.95
N SER A 17 8.08 -51.07 51.15
CA SER A 17 7.93 -50.94 49.69
C SER A 17 7.04 -49.77 49.26
N SER A 18 5.92 -49.55 49.95
CA SER A 18 5.00 -48.43 49.68
C SER A 18 5.69 -47.07 49.79
N TYR A 19 6.55 -46.86 50.80
CA TYR A 19 7.29 -45.61 50.98
C TYR A 19 8.43 -45.45 49.96
N LYS A 20 9.06 -46.56 49.54
CA LYS A 20 10.05 -46.56 48.44
C LYS A 20 9.42 -46.08 47.13
N GLU A 21 8.22 -46.56 46.82
CA GLU A 21 7.48 -46.18 45.62
C GLU A 21 7.12 -44.69 45.62
N VAL A 22 6.67 -44.16 46.76
CA VAL A 22 6.40 -42.72 46.93
C VAL A 22 7.65 -41.88 46.64
N ALA A 23 8.81 -42.27 47.18
CA ALA A 23 10.07 -41.55 46.94
C ALA A 23 10.52 -41.60 45.47
N ILE A 24 10.35 -42.75 44.80
CA ILE A 24 10.63 -42.92 43.37
C ILE A 24 9.70 -42.04 42.53
N ASN A 25 8.40 -42.07 42.81
CA ASN A 25 7.40 -41.29 42.07
C ASN A 25 7.61 -39.78 42.29
N TYR A 26 7.92 -39.35 43.52
CA TYR A 26 8.30 -37.97 43.79
C TYR A 26 9.52 -37.54 42.95
N SER A 27 10.58 -38.35 42.95
CA SER A 27 11.82 -38.04 42.22
C SER A 27 11.57 -37.89 40.72
N ARG A 28 10.80 -38.81 40.13
CA ARG A 28 10.39 -38.76 38.71
C ARG A 28 9.56 -37.51 38.40
N ASN A 29 8.52 -37.26 39.20
CA ASN A 29 7.64 -36.11 39.02
C ASN A 29 8.42 -34.80 39.13
N TYR A 30 9.34 -34.68 40.09
CA TYR A 30 10.19 -33.50 40.24
C TYR A 30 11.04 -33.27 38.99
N ASP A 31 11.68 -34.32 38.45
CA ASP A 31 12.53 -34.19 37.26
C ASP A 31 11.72 -33.79 36.02
N ASP A 32 10.53 -34.35 35.85
CA ASP A 32 9.64 -33.99 34.74
C ASP A 32 9.08 -32.57 34.87
N ILE A 33 8.78 -32.12 36.10
CA ILE A 33 8.43 -30.71 36.38
C ILE A 33 9.60 -29.80 36.01
N GLN A 34 10.84 -30.15 36.38
CA GLN A 34 12.02 -29.35 36.07
C GLN A 34 12.25 -29.22 34.56
N LYS A 35 12.07 -30.31 33.80
CA LYS A 35 12.13 -30.26 32.33
C LYS A 35 11.11 -29.29 31.76
N LYS A 36 9.84 -29.38 32.21
CA LYS A 36 8.76 -28.48 31.76
C LYS A 36 9.04 -27.02 32.13
N VAL A 37 9.55 -26.75 33.32
CA VAL A 37 9.92 -25.38 33.74
C VAL A 37 11.06 -24.83 32.87
N ASN A 38 12.06 -25.65 32.56
CA ASN A 38 13.16 -25.24 31.67
C ASN A 38 12.66 -24.94 30.26
N GLU A 39 11.72 -25.74 29.76
CA GLU A 39 11.08 -25.50 28.46
C GLU A 39 10.27 -24.20 28.45
N ILE A 40 9.47 -23.94 29.49
CA ILE A 40 8.76 -22.67 29.67
C ILE A 40 9.73 -21.48 29.64
N ASN A 41 10.87 -21.58 30.32
CA ASN A 41 11.87 -20.51 30.34
C ASN A 41 12.51 -20.29 28.96
N LYS A 42 12.75 -21.35 28.19
CA LYS A 42 13.21 -21.22 26.79
C LYS A 42 12.17 -20.52 25.92
N LEU A 43 10.90 -20.92 26.05
CA LEU A 43 9.80 -20.31 25.30
C LEU A 43 9.61 -18.83 25.65
N LYS A 44 9.69 -18.47 26.94
CA LYS A 44 9.63 -17.06 27.38
C LYS A 44 10.72 -16.21 26.73
N LYS A 45 11.98 -16.67 26.74
CA LYS A 45 13.07 -15.96 26.06
C LYS A 45 12.82 -15.78 24.56
N LYS A 46 12.23 -16.80 23.91
CA LYS A 46 11.87 -16.72 22.49
C LYS A 46 10.74 -15.72 22.25
N ILE A 47 9.75 -15.67 23.13
CA ILE A 47 8.67 -14.67 23.07
C ILE A 47 9.25 -13.26 23.20
N ASP A 48 10.13 -13.02 24.17
CA ASP A 48 10.76 -11.72 24.37
C ASP A 48 11.58 -11.28 23.14
N PHE A 49 12.35 -12.20 22.56
CA PHE A 49 13.09 -11.95 21.32
C PHE A 49 12.15 -11.58 20.15
N LEU A 50 11.08 -12.35 19.94
CA LEU A 50 10.11 -12.08 18.86
C LEU A 50 9.38 -10.76 19.07
N ASN A 51 9.08 -10.38 20.31
CA ASN A 51 8.47 -9.08 20.61
C ASN A 51 9.38 -7.92 20.21
N ASN A 52 10.68 -8.03 20.52
CA ASN A 52 11.66 -7.02 20.10
C ASN A 52 11.76 -6.92 18.56
N ASP A 53 11.81 -8.06 17.87
CA ASP A 53 11.83 -8.09 16.40
C ASP A 53 10.58 -7.43 15.80
N ILE A 54 9.41 -7.66 16.40
CA ILE A 54 8.15 -7.02 15.98
C ILE A 54 8.24 -5.49 16.12
N GLU A 55 8.76 -4.98 17.23
CA GLU A 55 8.92 -3.54 17.44
C GLU A 55 9.82 -2.90 16.37
N ILE A 56 10.95 -3.53 16.06
CA ILE A 56 11.86 -3.07 14.99
C ILE A 56 11.13 -3.05 13.64
N LEU A 57 10.46 -4.15 13.27
CA LEU A 57 9.75 -4.26 12.00
C LEU A 57 8.60 -3.24 11.89
N LEU A 58 7.92 -2.91 12.98
CA LEU A 58 6.88 -1.88 13.00
C LEU A 58 7.45 -0.50 12.70
N ASP A 59 8.60 -0.17 13.27
CA ASP A 59 9.28 1.10 13.00
C ASP A 59 9.76 1.20 11.54
N ASP A 60 10.39 0.15 11.02
CA ASP A 60 10.81 0.08 9.62
C ASP A 60 9.60 0.22 8.67
N THR A 61 8.51 -0.49 8.97
CA THR A 61 7.29 -0.43 8.17
C THR A 61 6.67 0.98 8.17
N ARG A 62 6.72 1.68 9.31
CA ARG A 62 6.25 3.06 9.41
C ARG A 62 7.08 4.02 8.54
N ILE A 63 8.40 3.83 8.48
CA ILE A 63 9.30 4.62 7.61
C ILE A 63 8.94 4.37 6.15
N LEU A 64 8.85 3.10 5.73
CA LEU A 64 8.48 2.72 4.37
C LEU A 64 7.09 3.26 3.98
N TYR A 65 6.11 3.20 4.88
CA TYR A 65 4.78 3.78 4.66
C TYR A 65 4.86 5.28 4.37
N ASN A 66 5.65 6.03 5.13
CA ASN A 66 5.82 7.47 4.92
C ASN A 66 6.52 7.78 3.59
N GLN A 67 7.52 6.98 3.21
CA GLN A 67 8.17 7.08 1.91
C GLN A 67 7.17 6.82 0.77
N LEU A 68 6.36 5.75 0.85
CA LEU A 68 5.31 5.45 -0.12
C LEU A 68 4.26 6.57 -0.21
N LYS A 69 3.84 7.12 0.94
CA LYS A 69 2.92 8.25 1.01
C LYS A 69 3.49 9.48 0.31
N PHE A 70 4.79 9.75 0.49
CA PHE A 70 5.49 10.83 -0.21
C PHE A 70 5.56 10.56 -1.72
N ILE A 71 5.92 9.34 -2.13
CA ILE A 71 5.97 8.93 -3.55
C ILE A 71 4.61 9.14 -4.21
N LYS A 72 3.54 8.59 -3.61
CA LYS A 72 2.16 8.71 -4.10
C LYS A 72 1.65 10.16 -4.16
N LYS A 73 2.20 11.07 -3.36
CA LYS A 73 1.82 12.49 -3.38
C LYS A 73 2.53 13.26 -4.49
N ASN A 74 3.79 12.94 -4.75
CA ASN A 74 4.64 13.75 -5.62
C ASN A 74 4.89 13.13 -7.00
N TYR A 75 4.97 11.82 -7.11
CA TYR A 75 5.41 11.12 -8.32
C TYR A 75 4.32 10.26 -8.96
N LEU A 76 3.11 10.25 -8.42
CA LEU A 76 1.96 9.68 -9.11
C LEU A 76 1.01 10.81 -9.55
N PRO A 77 0.89 11.10 -10.86
CA PRO A 77 -0.02 12.13 -11.35
C PRO A 77 -1.46 11.80 -10.93
N ARG A 78 -2.15 12.76 -10.31
CA ARG A 78 -3.58 12.65 -10.01
C ARG A 78 -4.34 13.56 -10.96
N ILE A 79 -5.18 12.95 -11.76
CA ILE A 79 -5.90 13.62 -12.83
C ILE A 79 -7.40 13.53 -12.60
N TYR A 80 -8.10 14.62 -12.85
CA TYR A 80 -9.56 14.64 -12.78
C TYR A 80 -10.16 15.73 -13.68
N ILE A 81 -11.41 15.52 -14.07
CA ILE A 81 -12.15 16.44 -14.93
C ILE A 81 -13.08 17.32 -14.09
N LYS A 82 -13.00 18.63 -14.30
CA LYS A 82 -13.93 19.62 -13.76
C LYS A 82 -14.76 20.22 -14.88
N PHE A 83 -16.07 20.20 -14.71
CA PHE A 83 -16.98 20.98 -15.53
C PHE A 83 -17.33 22.26 -14.79
N TYR A 84 -17.32 23.39 -15.49
CA TYR A 84 -17.67 24.69 -14.92
C TYR A 84 -18.43 25.53 -15.93
N THR A 85 -19.14 26.55 -15.45
CA THR A 85 -19.84 27.54 -16.26
C THR A 85 -19.12 28.88 -16.14
N LYS A 86 -18.97 29.62 -17.24
CA LYS A 86 -18.34 30.96 -17.24
C LYS A 86 -19.35 31.97 -17.73
N ASN A 87 -19.72 32.92 -16.87
CA ASN A 87 -20.46 34.17 -17.11
C ASN A 87 -21.70 34.12 -18.05
N ASN A 88 -22.19 32.93 -18.41
CA ASN A 88 -23.43 32.68 -19.15
C ASN A 88 -23.93 31.29 -18.77
N LYS A 89 -25.19 31.19 -18.33
CA LYS A 89 -25.74 29.98 -17.67
C LYS A 89 -25.87 28.76 -18.59
N TYR A 90 -25.76 28.93 -19.90
CA TYR A 90 -26.03 27.88 -20.88
C TYR A 90 -24.80 27.09 -21.35
N GLN A 91 -23.59 27.62 -21.21
CA GLN A 91 -22.40 26.97 -21.74
C GLN A 91 -21.52 26.38 -20.64
N ARG A 92 -21.29 25.07 -20.71
CA ARG A 92 -20.37 24.35 -19.83
C ARG A 92 -19.02 24.17 -20.50
N TYR A 93 -17.97 24.26 -19.70
CA TYR A 93 -16.58 24.13 -20.12
C TYR A 93 -15.91 22.99 -19.38
N VAL A 94 -14.87 22.43 -19.98
CA VAL A 94 -14.13 21.28 -19.46
C VAL A 94 -12.70 21.69 -19.16
N ASN A 95 -12.32 21.50 -17.90
CA ASN A 95 -10.94 21.58 -17.45
C ASN A 95 -10.46 20.19 -17.06
N LEU A 96 -9.26 19.83 -17.52
CA LEU A 96 -8.47 18.77 -16.93
C LEU A 96 -7.59 19.38 -15.84
N VAL A 97 -7.61 18.81 -14.64
CA VAL A 97 -6.68 19.17 -13.58
C VAL A 97 -5.70 18.02 -13.39
N VAL A 98 -4.42 18.33 -13.44
CA VAL A 98 -3.30 17.41 -13.24
C VAL A 98 -2.54 17.86 -12.00
N ASN A 99 -2.53 17.02 -10.96
CA ASN A 99 -1.74 17.24 -9.76
C ASN A 99 -0.50 16.34 -9.81
N TYR A 100 0.69 16.95 -9.86
CA TYR A 100 1.96 16.25 -9.93
C TYR A 100 3.04 17.06 -9.22
N PHE A 101 4.03 16.40 -8.61
CA PHE A 101 5.02 17.02 -7.72
C PHE A 101 4.43 17.93 -6.62
N GLY A 102 3.23 17.61 -6.14
CA GLY A 102 2.52 18.43 -5.15
C GLY A 102 1.99 19.77 -5.67
N VAL A 103 2.04 20.01 -6.99
CA VAL A 103 1.51 21.22 -7.65
C VAL A 103 0.35 20.82 -8.56
N SER A 104 -0.64 21.72 -8.67
CA SER A 104 -1.80 21.53 -9.53
C SER A 104 -1.67 22.37 -10.80
N LYS A 105 -1.78 21.75 -11.97
CA LYS A 105 -1.90 22.45 -13.26
C LYS A 105 -3.27 22.20 -13.87
N THR A 106 -3.93 23.26 -14.31
CA THR A 106 -5.25 23.18 -14.95
C THR A 106 -5.10 23.45 -16.43
N ILE A 107 -5.62 22.53 -17.25
CA ILE A 107 -5.58 22.58 -18.71
C ILE A 107 -7.01 22.76 -19.21
N TYR A 108 -7.25 23.86 -19.91
CA TYR A 108 -8.54 24.14 -20.53
C TYR A 108 -8.71 23.27 -21.79
N LEU A 109 -9.66 22.34 -21.76
CA LEU A 109 -9.91 21.44 -22.89
C LEU A 109 -10.86 22.05 -23.92
N GLY A 110 -11.76 22.94 -23.50
CA GLY A 110 -12.72 23.59 -24.38
C GLY A 110 -14.15 23.60 -23.85
N LYS A 111 -15.10 23.87 -24.75
CA LYS A 111 -16.54 23.77 -24.51
C LYS A 111 -16.94 22.30 -24.38
N LYS A 112 -17.83 21.96 -23.43
CA LYS A 112 -18.24 20.58 -23.14
C LYS A 112 -18.69 19.85 -24.39
N GLU A 113 -19.60 20.44 -25.16
CA GLU A 113 -20.15 19.81 -26.35
C GLU A 113 -19.06 19.52 -27.39
N MET A 114 -18.16 20.49 -27.62
CA MET A 114 -17.04 20.33 -28.57
C MET A 114 -16.04 19.25 -28.14
N VAL A 115 -15.74 19.17 -26.84
CA VAL A 115 -14.82 18.15 -26.30
C VAL A 115 -15.45 16.76 -26.44
N LEU A 116 -16.73 16.60 -26.09
CA LEU A 116 -17.44 15.33 -26.20
C LEU A 116 -17.52 14.86 -27.66
N THR A 117 -17.88 15.75 -28.59
CA THR A 117 -17.90 15.45 -30.02
C THR A 117 -16.51 15.07 -30.52
N SER A 118 -15.46 15.79 -30.09
CA SER A 118 -14.09 15.53 -30.54
C SER A 118 -13.52 14.19 -30.07
N LEU A 119 -14.03 13.68 -28.95
CA LEU A 119 -13.67 12.40 -28.33
C LEU A 119 -14.67 11.28 -28.66
N ASN A 120 -15.70 11.56 -29.48
CA ASN A 120 -16.78 10.62 -29.82
C ASN A 120 -17.51 10.03 -28.58
N ILE A 121 -17.77 10.86 -27.57
CA ILE A 121 -18.46 10.45 -26.34
C ILE A 121 -19.94 10.84 -26.40
N ALA A 122 -20.83 9.89 -26.11
CA ALA A 122 -22.27 10.13 -26.05
C ALA A 122 -22.64 11.16 -24.97
N ILE A 123 -23.49 12.13 -25.33
CA ILE A 123 -23.84 13.29 -24.48
C ILE A 123 -24.90 12.93 -23.42
N ASN A 124 -25.74 11.92 -23.68
CA ASN A 124 -26.91 11.55 -22.87
C ASN A 124 -26.58 10.60 -21.70
N ILE A 125 -25.36 10.63 -21.20
CA ILE A 125 -24.94 9.82 -20.03
C ILE A 125 -24.71 10.71 -18.80
N SER A 126 -24.70 10.10 -17.62
CA SER A 126 -24.52 10.83 -16.36
C SER A 126 -23.20 11.60 -16.33
N GLU A 127 -23.17 12.71 -15.58
CA GLU A 127 -21.97 13.56 -15.48
C GLU A 127 -20.74 12.79 -14.99
N LYS A 128 -20.94 11.86 -14.04
CA LYS A 128 -19.89 10.98 -13.53
C LYS A 128 -19.33 10.11 -14.66
N LYS A 129 -20.19 9.51 -15.49
CA LYS A 129 -19.77 8.65 -16.60
C LYS A 129 -19.08 9.46 -17.70
N LEU A 130 -19.56 10.67 -18.01
CA LEU A 130 -18.87 11.59 -18.93
C LEU A 130 -17.44 11.89 -18.46
N LYS A 131 -17.25 12.25 -17.19
CA LYS A 131 -15.93 12.55 -16.64
C LYS A 131 -14.99 11.34 -16.74
N ASN A 132 -15.49 10.13 -16.43
CA ASN A 132 -14.72 8.90 -16.53
C ASN A 132 -14.33 8.59 -17.98
N ASN A 133 -15.26 8.66 -18.93
CA ASN A 133 -14.95 8.39 -20.33
C ASN A 133 -13.92 9.38 -20.90
N ILE A 134 -14.00 10.67 -20.52
CA ILE A 134 -12.98 11.66 -20.91
C ILE A 134 -11.62 11.29 -20.28
N LEU A 135 -11.62 10.91 -18.99
CA LEU A 135 -10.39 10.51 -18.30
C LEU A 135 -9.76 9.28 -18.92
N GLU A 136 -10.53 8.23 -19.24
CA GLU A 136 -10.00 7.00 -19.84
C GLU A 136 -9.21 7.27 -21.13
N LEU A 137 -9.66 8.24 -21.94
CA LEU A 137 -8.99 8.62 -23.18
C LEU A 137 -7.78 9.54 -22.98
N ILE A 138 -7.86 10.47 -22.03
CA ILE A 138 -6.84 11.51 -21.85
C ILE A 138 -5.76 11.09 -20.84
N ALA A 139 -6.11 10.25 -19.86
CA ALA A 139 -5.22 9.82 -18.79
C ALA A 139 -3.90 9.22 -19.28
N PRO A 140 -3.88 8.26 -20.23
CA PRO A 140 -2.64 7.64 -20.67
C PRO A 140 -1.69 8.67 -21.30
N ILE A 141 -2.22 9.63 -22.06
CA ILE A 141 -1.44 10.71 -22.68
C ILE A 141 -0.80 11.59 -21.60
N VAL A 142 -1.57 11.95 -20.57
CA VAL A 142 -1.07 12.76 -19.46
C VAL A 142 -0.01 12.01 -18.65
N PHE A 143 -0.21 10.72 -18.40
CA PHE A 143 0.78 9.89 -17.71
C PHE A 143 2.09 9.82 -18.51
N ASN A 144 2.03 9.59 -19.82
CA ASN A 144 3.21 9.59 -20.69
C ASN A 144 3.93 10.94 -20.68
N ILE A 145 3.19 12.05 -20.71
CA ILE A 145 3.76 13.39 -20.58
C ILE A 145 4.43 13.57 -19.21
N CYS A 146 3.79 13.14 -18.12
CA CYS A 146 4.36 13.27 -16.78
C CYS A 146 5.60 12.37 -16.58
N ASN A 147 5.71 11.23 -17.26
CA ASN A 147 6.86 10.34 -17.15
C ASN A 147 8.17 10.96 -17.67
N SER A 148 8.10 11.92 -18.60
CA SER A 148 9.29 12.62 -19.10
C SER A 148 9.71 13.81 -18.22
N VAL A 149 8.95 14.13 -17.17
CA VAL A 149 9.20 15.25 -16.26
C VAL A 149 10.06 14.79 -15.09
N GLN A 150 11.23 15.40 -14.91
CA GLN A 150 12.20 14.97 -13.90
C GLN A 150 12.06 15.73 -12.57
N SER A 151 11.53 16.95 -12.62
CA SER A 151 11.45 17.82 -11.44
C SER A 151 10.13 18.56 -11.31
N ARG A 152 9.90 19.11 -10.12
CA ARG A 152 8.77 20.02 -9.86
C ARG A 152 8.82 21.26 -10.75
N LEU A 153 10.02 21.80 -11.01
CA LEU A 153 10.20 22.98 -11.86
C LEU A 153 9.85 22.65 -13.32
N ASP A 154 10.31 21.50 -13.81
CA ASP A 154 9.97 21.02 -15.15
C ASP A 154 8.45 20.92 -15.32
N PHE A 155 7.74 20.39 -14.30
CA PHE A 155 6.28 20.30 -14.33
C PHE A 155 5.60 21.68 -14.32
N THR A 156 6.11 22.61 -13.53
CA THR A 156 5.54 23.97 -13.47
C THR A 156 5.71 24.71 -14.79
N ASP A 157 6.80 24.47 -15.51
CA ASP A 157 7.12 25.15 -16.76
C ASP A 157 6.52 24.43 -17.98
N LEU A 158 6.20 23.15 -17.84
CA LEU A 158 5.63 22.31 -18.89
C LEU A 158 4.30 22.87 -19.44
N THR A 159 4.28 23.26 -20.72
CA THR A 159 3.06 23.76 -21.36
C THR A 159 2.31 22.62 -22.05
N ILE A 160 1.19 22.18 -21.46
CA ILE A 160 0.31 21.15 -22.06
C ILE A 160 -0.86 21.84 -22.78
N LYS A 161 -0.88 21.74 -24.12
CA LYS A 161 -1.96 22.27 -24.95
C LYS A 161 -3.07 21.23 -25.14
N SER A 162 -4.34 21.67 -25.12
CA SER A 162 -5.50 20.78 -25.29
C SER A 162 -5.52 20.03 -26.61
N VAL A 163 -5.01 20.63 -27.68
CA VAL A 163 -4.90 20.00 -29.00
C VAL A 163 -4.03 18.74 -28.97
N ASN A 164 -2.99 18.71 -28.13
CA ASN A 164 -2.12 17.54 -27.99
C ASN A 164 -2.84 16.40 -27.25
N LEU A 165 -3.77 16.72 -26.35
CA LEU A 165 -4.53 15.73 -25.59
C LEU A 165 -5.68 15.15 -26.42
N ILE A 166 -6.46 16.01 -27.07
CA ILE A 166 -7.65 15.61 -27.84
C ILE A 166 -7.26 15.07 -29.23
N GLY A 167 -6.19 15.60 -29.84
CA GLY A 167 -5.67 15.11 -31.12
C GLY A 167 -5.12 13.69 -31.00
N ASN A 168 -4.30 13.43 -29.97
CA ASN A 168 -3.65 12.12 -29.78
C ASN A 168 -4.64 11.06 -29.26
N SER A 169 -5.68 11.44 -28.51
CA SER A 169 -6.70 10.47 -28.06
C SER A 169 -7.50 9.85 -29.21
N ARG A 170 -7.48 10.45 -30.40
CA ARG A 170 -8.08 9.85 -31.61
C ARG A 170 -7.25 8.70 -32.18
N GLN A 171 -5.96 8.64 -31.85
CA GLN A 171 -5.04 7.58 -32.30
C GLN A 171 -4.97 6.41 -31.31
N ILE A 172 -5.23 6.66 -30.03
CA ILE A 172 -5.24 5.62 -28.98
C ILE A 172 -6.59 4.91 -29.00
N ASN A 173 -6.80 4.09 -30.03
CA ASN A 173 -7.88 3.13 -30.07
C ASN A 173 -7.27 1.72 -30.12
N VAL A 174 -6.38 1.40 -29.17
CA VAL A 174 -5.82 0.05 -28.99
C VAL A 174 -5.48 -0.21 -27.51
N ASN A 175 -6.31 -1.01 -26.84
CA ASN A 175 -6.00 -2.11 -25.91
C ASN A 175 -4.77 -2.10 -24.97
N GLU A 176 -4.26 -0.97 -24.49
CA GLU A 176 -3.22 -0.99 -23.44
C GLU A 176 -3.77 -0.51 -22.09
N SER A 177 -4.03 -1.50 -21.23
CA SER A 177 -4.49 -1.35 -19.86
C SER A 177 -3.35 -0.90 -18.94
N PHE A 178 -3.69 -0.21 -17.84
CA PHE A 178 -2.77 0.12 -16.73
C PHE A 178 -2.03 -1.11 -16.17
N SER A 179 -2.57 -2.32 -16.36
CA SER A 179 -1.88 -3.57 -16.03
C SER A 179 -0.65 -3.84 -16.90
N SER A 180 -0.65 -3.40 -18.17
CA SER A 180 0.51 -3.50 -19.06
C SER A 180 1.64 -2.60 -18.57
N TYR A 181 1.30 -1.38 -18.15
CA TYR A 181 2.24 -0.42 -17.55
C TYR A 181 2.96 -0.93 -16.29
N LEU A 182 2.29 -1.73 -15.45
CA LEU A 182 2.93 -2.32 -14.27
C LEU A 182 3.90 -3.47 -14.63
N LYS A 183 3.67 -4.17 -15.74
CA LYS A 183 4.56 -5.25 -16.20
C LYS A 183 5.85 -4.72 -16.81
N ASP A 184 5.81 -3.56 -17.45
CA ASP A 184 6.98 -2.93 -18.05
C ASP A 184 7.91 -2.23 -17.03
N LEU A 185 7.51 -2.21 -15.75
CA LEU A 185 8.30 -1.67 -14.63
C LEU A 185 9.05 -2.75 -13.83
N GLU A 186 8.87 -4.03 -14.14
CA GLU A 186 9.69 -5.10 -13.58
C GLU A 186 10.96 -5.30 -14.44
N PRO A 187 12.16 -5.38 -13.83
CA PRO A 187 13.43 -5.52 -14.54
C PRO A 187 13.62 -6.88 -15.23
#